data_AF-A0A8T5HRV3-F1
#
_entry.id   AF-A0A8T5HRV3-F1
#
_cell.length_a   1.000
_cell.length_b   1.000
_cell.length_c   1.000
_cell.angle_alpha   90.00
_cell.angle_beta   90.00
_cell.angle_gamma   90.00
#
_symmetry.space_group_name_H-M   'P 1'
#
loop_
_entity.id
_entity.type
_entity.pdbx_description
1 polymer ?
#
loop_
_entity_poly.entity_id
_entity_poly.type
_entity_poly.pdbx_seq_one_letter_code
_entity_poly.pdbx_strand_id
1 'polypeptide(L)'
;MIRKIQDNVHQISFKQFGSYIYLLNIEDKNIIIDTSSPENADELISHLHELDLSPKTIDIVILTHNHWDHTGGIDLFPNAKFYGSPDDFGKNFHDIHKLKMPELKIIRTPGHSKGGICILYNDILFSGDTLFHRGTIGRTDLPGSSESEMRTSLEKISRLKFSILCPGHGIESE
;
A
#
# COMPACT_ATOMS: atom_id res chain seq x y z
N MET A 1 1.13 -16.06 2.31
CA MET A 1 2.59 -16.27 2.30
C MET A 1 3.27 -15.00 2.79
N ILE A 2 4.32 -15.12 3.59
CA ILE A 2 5.12 -13.99 4.04
C ILE A 2 6.49 -14.04 3.35
N ARG A 3 6.84 -12.96 2.66
CA ARG A 3 8.13 -12.80 2.01
C ARG A 3 8.89 -11.64 2.65
N LYS A 4 10.08 -11.93 3.17
CA LYS A 4 11.00 -10.90 3.66
C LYS A 4 11.61 -10.15 2.46
N ILE A 5 11.44 -8.83 2.43
CA ILE A 5 12.04 -7.94 1.41
C ILE A 5 13.35 -7.36 1.96
N GLN A 6 13.31 -6.84 3.19
CA GLN A 6 14.44 -6.34 3.97
C GLN A 6 14.23 -6.73 5.44
N ASP A 7 15.21 -6.49 6.32
CA ASP A 7 15.13 -6.85 7.75
C ASP A 7 13.87 -6.32 8.44
N ASN A 8 13.44 -5.12 8.07
CA ASN A 8 12.29 -4.45 8.63
C ASN A 8 11.14 -4.27 7.63
N VAL A 9 11.13 -5.01 6.52
CA VAL A 9 10.09 -4.93 5.49
C VAL A 9 9.67 -6.31 5.03
N HIS A 10 8.38 -6.63 5.20
CA HIS A 10 7.78 -7.89 4.80
C HIS A 10 6.60 -7.65 3.85
N GLN A 11 6.48 -8.48 2.83
CA GLN A 11 5.29 -8.60 2.00
C GLN A 11 4.43 -9.75 2.53
N ILE A 12 3.14 -9.51 2.65
CA ILE A 12 2.13 -10.51 2.98
C ILE A 12 1.23 -10.67 1.75
N SER A 13 1.20 -11.89 1.23
CA SER A 13 0.39 -12.32 0.08
C SER A 13 -0.70 -13.28 0.53
N PHE A 14 -1.77 -13.36 -0.25
CA PHE A 14 -2.98 -14.12 0.11
C PHE A 14 -3.41 -15.10 -0.97
N LYS A 15 -4.25 -16.06 -0.57
CA LYS A 15 -4.83 -17.03 -1.52
C LYS A 15 -5.99 -16.44 -2.31
N GLN A 16 -6.83 -15.62 -1.67
CA GLN A 16 -7.96 -14.98 -2.33
C GLN A 16 -7.52 -13.65 -2.96
N PHE A 17 -8.28 -13.20 -3.96
CA PHE A 17 -8.01 -11.93 -4.62
C PHE A 17 -8.06 -10.78 -3.62
N GLY A 18 -7.02 -9.96 -3.64
CA GLY A 18 -6.83 -8.80 -2.78
C GLY A 18 -5.42 -8.27 -3.00
N SER A 19 -5.16 -7.05 -2.54
CA SER A 19 -3.83 -6.48 -2.62
C SER A 19 -2.85 -7.27 -1.75
N TYR A 20 -1.56 -7.20 -2.12
CA TYR A 20 -0.50 -7.43 -1.17
C TYR A 20 -0.60 -6.42 -0.02
N ILE A 21 -0.08 -6.81 1.14
CA ILE A 21 0.14 -5.91 2.27
C ILE A 21 1.64 -5.84 2.53
N TYR A 22 2.14 -4.65 2.84
CA TYR A 22 3.52 -4.48 3.24
C TYR A 22 3.60 -4.06 4.70
N LEU A 23 4.25 -4.88 5.53
CA LEU A 23 4.56 -4.56 6.91
C LEU A 23 5.95 -3.94 6.98
N LEU A 24 6.03 -2.75 7.57
CA LEU A 24 7.26 -2.04 7.86
C LEU A 24 7.42 -1.85 9.37
N ASN A 25 8.63 -2.08 9.87
CA ASN A 25 9.03 -1.68 11.23
C ASN A 25 9.98 -0.49 11.12
N ILE A 26 9.51 0.70 11.48
CA ILE A 26 10.31 1.93 11.44
C ILE A 26 10.32 2.49 12.86
N GLU A 27 11.52 2.66 13.42
CA GLU A 27 11.71 3.00 14.84
C GLU A 27 10.99 2.00 15.76
N ASP A 28 10.03 2.47 16.57
CA ASP A 28 9.20 1.67 17.47
C ASP A 28 7.79 1.42 16.92
N LYS A 29 7.55 1.66 15.62
CA LYS A 29 6.23 1.61 15.00
C LYS A 29 6.07 0.44 14.04
N ASN A 30 4.96 -0.26 14.18
CA ASN A 30 4.49 -1.24 13.21
C ASN A 30 3.52 -0.58 12.24
N ILE A 31 3.88 -0.59 10.96
CA ILE A 31 3.17 0.13 9.90
C ILE A 31 2.75 -0.89 8.86
N ILE A 32 1.51 -0.85 8.41
CA ILE A 32 1.09 -1.60 7.23
C ILE A 32 0.69 -0.67 6.10
N ILE A 33 1.02 -1.07 4.88
CA ILE A 33 0.56 -0.44 3.65
C ILE A 33 -0.50 -1.36 3.04
N ASP A 34 -1.69 -0.81 2.85
CA ASP A 34 -2.93 -1.50 2.46
C ASP A 34 -3.38 -2.59 3.44
N THR A 35 -4.61 -3.08 3.23
CA THR A 35 -5.30 -4.01 4.12
C THR A 35 -5.94 -5.18 3.38
N SER A 36 -5.63 -5.35 2.10
CA SER A 36 -6.19 -6.38 1.22
C SER A 36 -7.73 -6.34 1.17
N SER A 37 -8.34 -7.43 0.69
CA SER A 37 -9.79 -7.61 0.65
C SER A 37 -10.36 -8.20 1.96
N PRO A 38 -11.68 -8.10 2.21
CA PRO A 38 -12.29 -8.67 3.41
C PRO A 38 -12.16 -10.20 3.50
N GLU A 39 -12.13 -10.89 2.36
CA GLU A 39 -11.98 -12.37 2.29
C GLU A 39 -10.62 -12.84 2.84
N ASN A 40 -9.63 -11.96 2.89
CA ASN A 40 -8.28 -12.24 3.37
C ASN A 40 -8.09 -11.96 4.87
N ALA A 41 -9.14 -11.54 5.60
CA ALA A 41 -9.02 -11.10 6.99
C ALA A 41 -8.43 -12.17 7.94
N ASP A 42 -8.94 -13.40 7.90
CA ASP A 42 -8.46 -14.49 8.77
C ASP A 42 -7.03 -14.90 8.44
N GLU A 43 -6.68 -14.91 7.15
CA GLU A 43 -5.33 -15.20 6.68
C GLU A 43 -4.35 -14.09 7.08
N LEU A 44 -4.76 -12.82 7.01
CA LEU A 44 -3.98 -11.67 7.47
C LEU A 44 -3.69 -11.75 8.97
N ILE A 45 -4.70 -12.04 9.80
CA ILE A 45 -4.52 -12.21 11.25
C ILE A 45 -3.52 -13.34 11.53
N SER A 46 -3.63 -14.46 10.80
CA SER A 46 -2.72 -15.60 10.95
C SER A 46 -1.28 -15.22 10.60
N HIS A 47 -1.07 -14.54 9.48
CA HIS A 47 0.27 -14.08 9.08
C HIS A 47 0.87 -13.03 10.04
N LEU A 48 0.05 -12.14 10.63
CA LEU A 48 0.55 -11.22 11.65
C LEU A 48 1.03 -11.98 12.89
N HIS A 49 0.30 -13.01 13.33
CA HIS A 49 0.74 -13.84 14.45
C HIS A 49 2.03 -14.62 14.15
N GLU A 50 2.25 -15.07 12.92
CA GLU A 50 3.54 -15.67 12.49
C GLU A 50 4.72 -14.70 12.60
N LEU A 51 4.46 -13.40 12.59
CA LEU A 51 5.44 -12.32 12.77
C LEU A 51 5.47 -11.79 14.21
N ASP A 52 4.89 -12.52 15.16
CA ASP A 52 4.75 -12.12 16.58
C ASP A 52 3.99 -10.79 16.76
N LEU A 53 3.09 -10.47 15.83
CA LEU A 53 2.23 -9.28 15.84
C LEU A 53 0.76 -9.66 15.92
N SER A 54 -0.10 -8.68 16.18
CA SER A 54 -1.55 -8.81 16.03
C SER A 54 -2.12 -7.52 15.44
N PRO A 55 -3.38 -7.51 14.96
CA PRO A 55 -3.97 -6.27 14.46
C PRO A 55 -3.98 -5.11 15.49
N LYS A 56 -3.95 -5.42 16.79
CA LYS A 56 -3.88 -4.43 17.87
C LYS A 56 -2.49 -3.80 18.04
N THR A 57 -1.43 -4.46 17.57
CA THR A 57 -0.06 -3.97 17.67
C THR A 57 0.36 -3.12 16.47
N ILE A 58 -0.51 -2.96 15.47
CA ILE A 58 -0.28 -2.07 14.33
C ILE A 58 -0.58 -0.63 14.76
N ASP A 59 0.41 0.24 14.64
CA ASP A 59 0.31 1.65 15.02
C ASP A 59 -0.28 2.51 13.90
N ILE A 60 0.06 2.18 12.65
CA ILE A 60 -0.25 3.01 11.48
C ILE A 60 -0.67 2.11 10.31
N VAL A 61 -1.77 2.50 9.66
CA VAL A 61 -2.20 1.95 8.37
C VAL A 61 -2.11 3.06 7.33
N ILE A 62 -1.38 2.82 6.24
CA ILE A 62 -1.32 3.73 5.10
C ILE A 62 -2.04 3.06 3.93
N LEU A 63 -3.06 3.74 3.38
CA LEU A 63 -3.82 3.23 2.25
C LEU A 63 -3.35 3.90 0.96
N THR A 64 -2.99 3.10 -0.04
CA THR A 64 -2.49 3.60 -1.33
C THR A 64 -3.59 4.25 -2.15
N HIS A 65 -4.81 3.70 -2.10
CA HIS A 65 -6.03 4.24 -2.71
C HIS A 65 -7.28 3.54 -2.16
N ASN A 66 -8.48 3.98 -2.57
CA ASN A 66 -9.76 3.58 -1.95
C ASN A 66 -10.49 2.38 -2.59
N HIS A 67 -9.82 1.50 -3.33
CA HIS A 67 -10.48 0.30 -3.84
C HIS A 67 -10.64 -0.77 -2.75
N TRP A 68 -11.68 -1.58 -2.89
CA TRP A 68 -12.14 -2.53 -1.87
C TRP A 68 -11.12 -3.63 -1.59
N ASP A 69 -10.32 -3.98 -2.58
CA ASP A 69 -9.26 -4.97 -2.54
C ASP A 69 -7.97 -4.45 -1.86
N HIS A 70 -7.91 -3.15 -1.54
CA HIS A 70 -6.84 -2.52 -0.76
C HIS A 70 -7.31 -2.09 0.64
N THR A 71 -8.62 -1.89 0.80
CA THR A 71 -9.22 -1.27 2.00
C THR A 71 -10.15 -2.19 2.77
N GLY A 72 -10.33 -3.43 2.30
CA GLY A 72 -11.30 -4.37 2.85
C GLY A 72 -11.02 -4.81 4.29
N GLY A 73 -9.76 -4.76 4.73
CA GLY A 73 -9.34 -5.16 6.08
C GLY A 73 -9.26 -4.02 7.09
N ILE A 74 -9.73 -2.81 6.78
CA ILE A 74 -9.54 -1.63 7.67
C ILE A 74 -10.08 -1.84 9.09
N ASP A 75 -11.20 -2.55 9.27
CA ASP A 75 -11.84 -2.74 10.58
C ASP A 75 -11.04 -3.66 11.51
N LEU A 76 -10.00 -4.34 11.01
CA LEU A 76 -9.16 -5.23 11.80
C LEU A 76 -8.23 -4.48 12.76
N PHE A 77 -7.91 -3.21 12.51
CA PHE A 77 -6.83 -2.49 13.18
C PHE A 77 -7.35 -1.41 14.16
N PRO A 78 -7.89 -1.78 15.33
CA PRO A 78 -8.62 -0.85 16.21
C PRO A 78 -7.75 0.24 16.85
N ASN A 79 -6.43 0.03 16.90
CA ASN A 79 -5.49 0.98 17.52
C ASN A 79 -4.72 1.82 16.49
N ALA A 80 -4.82 1.47 15.21
CA ALA A 80 -4.03 2.10 14.17
C ALA A 80 -4.56 3.49 13.83
N LYS A 81 -3.64 4.41 13.53
CA LYS A 81 -3.98 5.65 12.84
C LYS A 81 -3.96 5.42 11.34
N PHE A 82 -5.07 5.72 10.69
CA PHE A 82 -5.21 5.56 9.26
C PHE A 82 -4.80 6.82 8.53
N TYR A 83 -3.98 6.66 7.49
CA TYR A 83 -3.55 7.72 6.60
C TYR A 83 -3.88 7.38 5.15
N GLY A 84 -4.38 8.36 4.42
CA GLY A 84 -4.70 8.23 3.00
C GLY A 84 -4.83 9.59 2.34
N SER A 85 -4.88 9.61 1.02
CA SER A 85 -5.13 10.85 0.28
C SER A 85 -6.56 11.36 0.50
N PRO A 86 -6.76 12.64 0.84
CA PRO A 86 -8.10 13.22 0.97
C PRO A 86 -8.93 13.15 -0.33
N ASP A 87 -8.29 13.02 -1.49
CA ASP A 87 -8.99 12.91 -2.79
C ASP A 87 -9.75 11.58 -2.93
N ASP A 88 -9.32 10.55 -2.21
CA ASP A 88 -9.95 9.22 -2.19
C ASP A 88 -10.78 8.99 -0.91
N PHE A 89 -10.32 9.53 0.23
CA PHE A 89 -10.88 9.22 1.55
C PHE A 89 -11.61 10.39 2.23
N GLY A 90 -11.61 11.58 1.63
CA GLY A 90 -12.23 12.78 2.19
C GLY A 90 -11.69 13.10 3.59
N LYS A 91 -12.58 13.05 4.60
CA LYS A 91 -12.25 13.30 6.01
C LYS A 91 -12.26 12.04 6.88
N ASN A 92 -12.41 10.85 6.27
CA ASN A 92 -12.53 9.60 7.01
C ASN A 92 -11.21 9.21 7.70
N PHE A 93 -10.07 9.58 7.09
CA PHE A 93 -8.73 9.28 7.58
C PHE A 93 -7.85 10.52 7.67
N HIS A 94 -6.71 10.41 8.33
CA HIS A 94 -5.72 11.48 8.35
C HIS A 94 -5.14 11.68 6.94
N ASP A 95 -4.92 12.95 6.58
CA ASP A 95 -4.23 13.29 5.34
C ASP A 95 -2.80 12.73 5.39
N ILE A 96 -2.45 11.90 4.40
CA ILE A 96 -1.14 11.27 4.29
C ILE A 96 0.02 12.28 4.31
N HIS A 97 -0.17 13.51 3.81
CA HIS A 97 0.87 14.55 3.86
C HIS A 97 1.11 15.13 5.26
N LYS A 98 0.27 14.78 6.24
CA LYS A 98 0.45 15.13 7.66
C LYS A 98 1.17 14.03 8.46
N LEU A 99 1.45 12.87 7.84
CA LEU A 99 2.25 11.82 8.47
C LEU A 99 3.67 12.34 8.73
N LYS A 100 4.11 12.29 9.99
CA LYS A 100 5.45 12.73 10.40
C LYS A 100 6.41 11.55 10.44
N MET A 101 6.78 11.06 9.27
CA MET A 101 7.74 9.97 9.08
C MET A 101 8.69 10.34 7.94
N PRO A 102 9.84 11.00 8.22
CA PRO A 102 10.73 11.53 7.20
C PRO A 102 11.35 10.47 6.28
N GLU A 103 11.38 9.21 6.70
CA GLU A 103 11.85 8.06 5.95
C GLU A 103 10.90 7.68 4.81
N LEU A 104 9.61 8.04 4.94
CA LEU A 104 8.57 7.74 3.96
C LEU A 104 8.35 8.95 3.05
N LYS A 105 8.85 8.86 1.82
CA LYS A 105 8.55 9.86 0.79
C LYS A 105 7.24 9.53 0.09
N ILE A 106 6.21 10.32 0.40
CA ILE A 106 4.89 10.21 -0.23
C ILE A 106 4.90 10.89 -1.61
N ILE A 107 4.50 10.16 -2.65
CA ILE A 107 4.43 10.63 -4.03
C ILE A 107 2.99 10.48 -4.50
N ARG A 108 2.33 11.60 -4.84
CA ARG A 108 0.99 11.56 -5.43
C ARG A 108 1.05 10.98 -6.85
N THR A 109 0.26 9.95 -7.08
CA THR A 109 0.17 9.22 -8.34
C THR A 109 -1.29 9.00 -8.77
N PRO A 110 -2.07 10.07 -9.00
CA PRO A 110 -3.41 9.93 -9.56
C PRO A 110 -3.35 9.24 -10.92
N GLY A 111 -4.42 8.53 -11.26
CA GLY A 111 -4.56 7.86 -12.55
C GLY A 111 -5.41 6.62 -12.45
N HIS A 112 -5.08 5.70 -11.53
CA HIS A 112 -5.94 4.55 -11.23
C HIS A 112 -7.13 4.97 -10.35
N SER A 113 -6.84 5.79 -9.34
CA SER A 113 -7.81 6.56 -8.57
C SER A 113 -7.37 8.04 -8.53
N LYS A 114 -8.20 8.93 -7.99
CA LYS A 114 -7.86 10.37 -7.84
C LYS A 114 -6.83 10.60 -6.75
N GLY A 115 -6.92 9.81 -5.69
CA GLY A 115 -6.07 9.90 -4.50
C GLY A 115 -4.90 8.94 -4.48
N GLY A 116 -4.65 8.18 -5.55
CA GLY A 116 -3.56 7.22 -5.63
C GLY A 116 -2.21 7.80 -5.18
N ILE A 117 -1.49 7.04 -4.38
CA ILE A 117 -0.13 7.37 -3.93
C ILE A 117 0.83 6.21 -4.14
N CYS A 118 2.09 6.57 -4.36
CA CYS A 118 3.23 5.69 -4.12
C CYS A 118 4.00 6.16 -2.88
N ILE A 119 4.67 5.23 -2.23
CA ILE A 119 5.48 5.48 -1.03
C ILE A 119 6.88 4.98 -1.32
N LEU A 120 7.88 5.85 -1.25
CA LEU A 120 9.28 5.48 -1.37
C LEU A 120 9.91 5.43 0.01
N TYR A 121 10.46 4.27 0.38
CA TYR A 121 11.20 4.03 1.62
C TYR A 121 12.57 3.46 1.24
N ASN A 122 13.64 4.20 1.52
CA ASN A 122 14.99 3.89 1.03
C ASN A 122 15.00 3.67 -0.49
N ASP A 123 15.26 2.44 -0.94
CA ASP A 123 15.29 1.99 -2.33
C ASP A 123 14.09 1.10 -2.72
N ILE A 124 13.07 1.02 -1.86
CA ILE A 124 11.82 0.28 -2.09
C ILE A 124 10.70 1.25 -2.47
N LEU A 125 10.07 1.01 -3.61
CA LEU A 125 8.88 1.73 -4.05
C LEU A 125 7.63 0.87 -3.84
N PHE A 126 6.78 1.27 -2.90
CA PHE A 126 5.41 0.74 -2.77
C PHE A 126 4.50 1.50 -3.72
N SER A 127 4.06 0.86 -4.79
CA SER A 127 3.43 1.55 -5.93
C SER A 127 1.90 1.47 -5.97
N GLY A 128 1.29 0.67 -5.07
CA GLY A 128 -0.12 0.31 -5.17
C GLY A 128 -0.45 -0.10 -6.61
N ASP A 129 -1.48 0.51 -7.17
CA ASP A 129 -1.96 0.21 -8.52
C ASP A 129 -1.44 1.16 -9.61
N THR A 130 -0.40 1.94 -9.29
CA THR A 130 0.21 2.85 -10.27
C THR A 130 1.13 2.11 -11.24
N LEU A 131 1.98 1.21 -10.72
CA LEU A 131 2.99 0.49 -11.50
C LEU A 131 3.16 -0.92 -10.96
N PHE A 132 3.07 -1.90 -11.84
CA PHE A 132 3.27 -3.31 -11.56
C PHE A 132 4.56 -3.83 -12.19
N HIS A 133 4.92 -5.07 -11.86
CA HIS A 133 6.04 -5.77 -12.49
C HIS A 133 5.86 -5.84 -14.01
N ARG A 134 7.00 -5.87 -14.74
CA ARG A 134 7.03 -5.83 -16.22
C ARG A 134 6.44 -4.56 -16.85
N GLY A 135 6.22 -3.51 -16.06
CA GLY A 135 5.76 -2.20 -16.55
C GLY A 135 4.27 -2.14 -16.87
N THR A 136 3.47 -3.11 -16.41
CA THR A 136 2.01 -3.02 -16.47
C THR A 136 1.49 -2.06 -15.39
N ILE A 137 0.22 -1.66 -15.49
CA ILE A 137 -0.38 -0.63 -14.63
C ILE A 137 -1.80 -1.01 -14.23
N GLY A 138 -2.31 -0.39 -13.16
CA GLY A 138 -3.72 -0.47 -12.80
C GLY A 138 -4.62 0.15 -13.86
N ARG A 139 -5.90 -0.23 -13.82
CA ARG A 139 -6.91 0.22 -14.79
C ARG A 139 -7.11 1.74 -14.78
N THR A 140 -7.33 2.33 -15.94
CA THR A 140 -7.57 3.78 -16.09
C THR A 140 -8.88 4.09 -16.83
N ASP A 141 -9.81 3.12 -16.84
CA ASP A 141 -11.08 3.17 -17.55
C ASP A 141 -12.30 3.15 -16.61
N LEU A 142 -12.09 3.18 -15.30
CA LEU A 142 -13.13 3.17 -14.27
C LEU A 142 -13.48 4.59 -13.78
N PRO A 143 -14.65 4.81 -13.18
CA PRO A 143 -15.00 6.11 -12.60
C PRO A 143 -13.95 6.60 -11.60
N GLY A 144 -13.50 7.84 -11.76
CA GLY A 144 -12.46 8.44 -10.90
C GLY A 144 -11.02 8.18 -11.36
N SER A 145 -10.82 7.34 -12.35
CA SER A 145 -9.53 7.11 -13.00
C SER A 145 -9.29 8.07 -14.18
N SER A 146 -8.04 8.17 -14.64
CA SER A 146 -7.61 9.07 -15.71
C SER A 146 -6.30 8.59 -16.34
N GLU A 147 -6.33 8.24 -17.63
CA GLU A 147 -5.13 7.81 -18.37
C GLU A 147 -4.06 8.92 -18.46
N SER A 148 -4.49 10.19 -18.61
CA SER A 148 -3.57 11.32 -18.71
C SER A 148 -2.86 11.60 -17.38
N GLU A 149 -3.55 11.45 -16.26
CA GLU A 149 -2.95 11.55 -14.92
C GLU A 149 -2.03 10.35 -14.67
N MET A 150 -2.43 9.13 -15.03
CA MET A 150 -1.58 7.94 -14.93
C MET A 150 -0.27 8.13 -15.69
N ARG A 151 -0.32 8.64 -16.93
CA ARG A 151 0.88 8.95 -17.73
C ARG A 151 1.80 9.93 -17.00
N THR A 152 1.23 11.01 -16.46
CA THR A 152 1.98 12.02 -15.68
C THR A 152 2.59 11.42 -14.41
N SER A 153 1.88 10.50 -13.75
CA SER A 153 2.33 9.80 -12.55
C SER A 153 3.49 8.83 -12.86
N LEU A 154 3.40 8.09 -13.96
CA LEU A 154 4.46 7.21 -14.44
C LEU A 154 5.72 7.99 -14.84
N GLU A 155 5.58 9.17 -15.46
CA GLU A 155 6.72 10.06 -15.74
C GLU A 155 7.42 10.57 -14.47
N LYS A 156 6.67 10.75 -13.36
CA LYS A 156 7.28 11.06 -12.06
C LYS A 156 8.03 9.85 -11.52
N ILE A 157 7.41 8.66 -11.55
CA ILE A 157 8.02 7.41 -11.07
C ILE A 157 9.29 7.08 -11.84
N SER A 158 9.30 7.26 -13.17
CA SER A 158 10.46 6.95 -14.02
C SER A 158 11.70 7.79 -13.70
N ARG A 159 11.55 8.88 -12.95
CA ARG A 159 12.63 9.76 -12.50
C ARG A 159 13.11 9.44 -11.08
N LEU A 160 12.43 8.53 -10.37
CA LEU A 160 12.81 8.09 -9.04
C LEU A 160 13.93 7.06 -9.13
N LYS A 161 14.77 7.02 -8.10
CA LYS A 161 15.75 5.96 -7.89
C LYS A 161 15.19 4.99 -6.87
N PHE A 162 14.93 3.77 -7.30
CA PHE A 162 14.55 2.64 -6.47
C PHE A 162 15.09 1.35 -7.12
N SER A 163 15.34 0.33 -6.32
CA SER A 163 15.88 -0.97 -6.76
C SER A 163 14.84 -2.08 -6.64
N ILE A 164 13.88 -1.92 -5.72
CA ILE A 164 12.84 -2.90 -5.40
C ILE A 164 11.48 -2.25 -5.67
N LEU A 165 10.64 -2.93 -6.44
CA LEU A 165 9.25 -2.55 -6.69
C LEU A 165 8.32 -3.44 -5.86
N CYS A 166 7.36 -2.81 -5.19
CA CYS A 166 6.38 -3.45 -4.30
C CYS A 166 4.97 -2.99 -4.71
N PRO A 167 4.36 -3.64 -5.72
CA PRO A 167 3.04 -3.25 -6.21
C PRO A 167 1.89 -3.66 -5.31
N GLY A 168 0.70 -3.13 -5.58
CA GLY A 168 -0.55 -3.59 -4.98
C GLY A 168 -0.91 -5.01 -5.38
N HIS A 169 -0.68 -5.35 -6.65
CA HIS A 169 -0.95 -6.66 -7.23
C HIS A 169 0.23 -7.21 -7.99
N GLY A 170 0.25 -8.52 -8.16
CA GLY A 170 1.18 -9.18 -9.06
C GLY A 170 0.90 -10.66 -9.13
N ILE A 171 1.55 -11.31 -10.09
CA ILE A 171 1.67 -12.76 -10.06
C ILE A 171 2.95 -13.01 -9.26
N GLU A 172 2.88 -13.78 -8.17
CA GLU A 172 4.08 -14.44 -7.64
C GLU A 172 4.54 -15.43 -8.71
N SER A 173 5.29 -14.95 -9.70
CA SER A 173 6.02 -15.80 -10.63
C SER A 173 7.48 -15.70 -10.24
N GLU A 174 7.90 -16.69 -9.45
CA GLU A 174 9.26 -17.25 -9.23
C GLU A 174 10.46 -16.29 -9.30
#